data_AF-A0AAN6Q876-F1
#
_entry.id   AF-A0AAN6Q876-F1
#
_cell.length_a   1.000
_cell.length_b   1.000
_cell.length_c   1.000
_cell.angle_alpha   90.00
_cell.angle_beta   90.00
_cell.angle_gamma   90.00
#
_symmetry.space_group_name_H-M   'P 1'
#
loop_
_entity.id
_entity.type
_entity.pdbx_description
1 polymer ?
#
loop_
_entity_poly.entity_id
_entity_poly.type
_entity_poly.pdbx_seq_one_letter_code
_entity_poly.pdbx_strand_id
1 'polypeptide(L)'
;MVEKGAAVKVADNAGWTPILTAAAIGHLEIVEELGAMPSSDPTETDHLGRSALFLSCRYGQAHVVQHLLSTERVDPLVGDWCGSTPRFAAVANGHFHVVELLVAHHTPSLNHTYFDRSLIWWARRSGNLNVAQLLLCHADQSSNSVDSDIPCDVVSFDPISIWCDACTLCIPDGSYHSCKECDFIDLCDHCFHKGVRCQKPGHPMQSKMSK
;
A
#
# COMPACT_ATOMS: atom_id res chain seq x y z
N MET A 1 20.74 -3.35 -17.45
CA MET A 1 21.91 -4.27 -17.50
C MET A 1 22.49 -4.38 -16.10
N VAL A 2 22.09 -5.42 -15.36
CA VAL A 2 22.70 -5.74 -14.06
C VAL A 2 23.96 -6.53 -14.36
N GLU A 3 25.13 -5.89 -14.26
CA GLU A 3 26.41 -6.60 -14.31
C GLU A 3 26.50 -7.58 -13.13
N LYS A 4 27.13 -8.74 -13.36
CA LYS A 4 27.26 -9.90 -12.44
C LYS A 4 28.00 -9.64 -11.11
N GLY A 5 27.98 -8.42 -10.60
CA GLY A 5 28.54 -8.02 -9.31
C GLY A 5 27.89 -6.79 -8.68
N ALA A 6 26.83 -6.22 -9.26
CA ALA A 6 26.07 -5.16 -8.59
C ALA A 6 25.41 -5.73 -7.33
N ALA A 7 25.56 -5.06 -6.19
CA ALA A 7 24.98 -5.52 -4.94
C ALA A 7 23.44 -5.38 -5.00
N VAL A 8 22.79 -6.46 -5.43
CA VAL A 8 21.35 -6.56 -5.73
C VAL A 8 20.44 -6.25 -4.52
N LYS A 9 21.02 -6.18 -3.31
CA LYS A 9 20.30 -5.98 -2.05
C LYS A 9 20.56 -4.64 -1.36
N VAL A 10 21.32 -3.72 -1.94
CA VAL A 10 21.59 -2.45 -1.24
C VAL A 10 20.29 -1.67 -1.14
N ALA A 11 19.73 -1.64 0.07
CA ALA A 11 18.59 -0.83 0.41
C ALA A 11 19.04 0.62 0.63
N ASP A 12 18.18 1.56 0.28
CA ASP A 12 18.33 2.94 0.74
C ASP A 12 18.02 3.08 2.25
N ASN A 13 18.04 4.31 2.75
CA ASN A 13 17.78 4.57 4.17
C ASN A 13 16.37 4.14 4.60
N ALA A 14 15.40 4.11 3.70
CA ALA A 14 14.02 3.70 3.98
C ALA A 14 13.80 2.19 3.79
N GLY A 15 14.84 1.43 3.47
CA GLY A 15 14.74 -0.01 3.22
C GLY A 15 14.34 -0.35 1.78
N TRP A 16 14.34 0.61 0.85
CA TRP A 16 13.98 0.35 -0.54
C TRP A 16 15.11 -0.38 -1.25
N THR A 17 14.87 -1.65 -1.56
CA THR A 17 15.74 -2.45 -2.41
C THR A 17 15.39 -2.25 -3.89
N PRO A 18 16.25 -2.71 -4.82
CA PRO A 18 15.96 -2.64 -6.25
C PRO A 18 14.65 -3.32 -6.67
N ILE A 19 14.28 -4.46 -6.08
CA ILE A 19 13.03 -5.16 -6.43
C ILE A 19 11.79 -4.41 -5.92
N LEU A 20 11.87 -3.80 -4.73
CA LEU A 20 10.80 -2.95 -4.19
C LEU A 20 10.58 -1.72 -5.07
N THR A 21 11.67 -1.09 -5.50
CA THR A 21 11.64 0.06 -6.41
C THR A 21 11.05 -0.31 -7.77
N ALA A 22 11.51 -1.41 -8.37
CA ALA A 22 11.00 -1.90 -9.65
C ALA A 22 9.51 -2.23 -9.58
N ALA A 23 9.06 -2.83 -8.47
CA ALA A 23 7.67 -3.17 -8.26
C ALA A 23 6.77 -1.93 -8.11
N ALA A 24 7.22 -0.90 -7.40
CA ALA A 24 6.48 0.36 -7.26
C ALA A 24 6.32 1.10 -8.61
N ILE A 25 7.37 1.10 -9.44
CA ILE A 25 7.40 1.81 -10.72
C ILE A 25 6.73 0.99 -11.85
N GLY A 26 6.58 -0.32 -11.69
CA GLY A 26 5.95 -1.19 -12.68
C GLY A 26 6.93 -1.83 -13.67
N HIS A 27 8.21 -1.90 -13.34
CA HIS A 27 9.23 -2.52 -14.18
C HIS A 27 9.23 -4.04 -14.03
N LEU A 28 8.25 -4.70 -14.66
CA LEU A 28 8.05 -6.15 -14.58
C LEU A 28 9.32 -6.95 -14.90
N GLU A 29 10.00 -6.64 -16.00
CA GLU A 29 11.22 -7.37 -16.42
C GLU A 29 12.30 -7.35 -15.33
N ILE A 30 12.45 -6.22 -14.61
CA ILE A 30 13.40 -6.11 -13.50
C ILE A 30 12.91 -6.93 -12.30
N VAL A 31 11.60 -6.92 -12.00
CA VAL A 31 11.04 -7.75 -10.92
C VAL A 31 11.27 -9.24 -11.20
N GLU A 32 11.08 -9.69 -12.44
CA GLU A 32 11.30 -11.07 -12.87
C GLU A 32 12.77 -11.46 -12.78
N GLU A 33 13.66 -10.64 -13.35
CA GLU A 33 15.11 -10.86 -13.30
C GLU A 33 15.61 -10.95 -11.86
N LEU A 34 15.22 -9.99 -11.02
CA LEU A 34 15.63 -9.94 -9.62
C LEU A 34 15.04 -11.09 -8.82
N GLY A 35 13.76 -11.41 -8.98
CA GLY A 35 13.09 -12.50 -8.27
C GLY A 35 13.66 -13.89 -8.58
N ALA A 36 14.26 -14.07 -9.76
CA ALA A 36 14.93 -15.30 -10.16
C ALA A 36 16.35 -15.45 -9.57
N MET A 37 16.94 -14.38 -9.02
CA MET A 37 18.29 -14.45 -8.45
C MET A 37 18.27 -15.15 -7.08
N PRO A 38 19.19 -16.09 -6.80
CA PRO A 38 19.32 -16.71 -5.48
C PRO A 38 19.62 -15.71 -4.36
N SER A 39 20.21 -14.57 -4.73
CA SER A 39 20.53 -13.46 -3.84
C SER A 39 19.37 -12.46 -3.70
N SER A 40 18.15 -12.79 -4.11
CA SER A 40 16.98 -11.92 -3.94
C SER A 40 15.87 -12.69 -3.25
N ASP A 41 15.09 -11.98 -2.45
CA ASP A 41 13.90 -12.52 -1.82
C ASP A 41 12.68 -11.71 -2.28
N PRO A 42 11.77 -12.28 -3.09
CA PRO A 42 10.57 -11.55 -3.55
C PRO A 42 9.61 -11.20 -2.40
N THR A 43 9.85 -11.72 -1.19
CA THR A 43 9.08 -11.43 0.02
C THR A 43 9.74 -10.39 0.92
N GLU A 44 10.89 -9.83 0.53
CA GLU A 44 11.53 -8.78 1.31
C GLU A 44 10.66 -7.51 1.42
N THR A 45 10.92 -6.72 2.45
CA THR A 45 10.10 -5.55 2.80
C THR A 45 10.95 -4.33 3.14
N ASP A 46 10.37 -3.15 2.94
CA ASP A 46 10.97 -1.90 3.39
C ASP A 46 10.91 -1.74 4.93
N HIS A 47 11.40 -0.60 5.44
CA HIS A 47 11.34 -0.27 6.87
C HIS A 47 9.92 0.04 7.37
N LEU A 48 8.86 -0.22 6.60
CA LEU A 48 7.47 -0.18 7.05
C LEU A 48 6.77 -1.52 6.83
N GLY A 49 7.51 -2.57 6.47
CA GLY A 49 6.96 -3.90 6.21
C GLY A 49 6.25 -4.03 4.87
N ARG A 50 6.50 -3.13 3.91
CA ARG A 50 5.86 -3.15 2.60
C ARG A 50 6.64 -4.02 1.63
N SER A 51 5.99 -5.05 1.13
CA SER A 51 6.54 -5.94 0.11
C SER A 51 6.44 -5.36 -1.30
N ALA A 52 7.09 -6.01 -2.26
CA ALA A 52 6.92 -5.71 -3.68
C ALA A 52 5.44 -5.78 -4.12
N LEU A 53 4.67 -6.73 -3.57
CA LEU A 53 3.24 -6.85 -3.84
C LEU A 53 2.47 -5.66 -3.25
N PHE A 54 2.75 -5.27 -2.00
CA PHE A 54 2.12 -4.09 -1.40
C PHE A 54 2.37 -2.83 -2.23
N LEU A 55 3.64 -2.58 -2.61
CA LEU A 55 4.01 -1.38 -3.36
C LEU A 55 3.40 -1.37 -4.76
N SER A 56 3.51 -2.47 -5.51
CA SER A 56 2.87 -2.58 -6.83
C SER A 56 1.35 -2.39 -6.75
N CYS A 57 0.69 -2.87 -5.69
CA CYS A 57 -0.72 -2.63 -5.44
C CYS A 57 -1.03 -1.15 -5.14
N ARG A 58 -0.23 -0.52 -4.28
CA ARG A 58 -0.37 0.89 -3.91
C ARG A 58 -0.20 1.84 -5.09
N TYR A 59 0.66 1.49 -6.06
CA TYR A 59 0.96 2.30 -7.24
C TYR A 59 0.21 1.85 -8.51
N GLY A 60 -0.67 0.85 -8.41
CA GLY A 60 -1.53 0.45 -9.52
C GLY A 60 -0.86 -0.38 -10.62
N GLN A 61 0.26 -1.05 -10.31
CA GLN A 61 1.08 -1.77 -11.28
C GLN A 61 0.55 -3.18 -11.58
N ALA A 62 -0.56 -3.28 -12.30
CA ALA A 62 -1.31 -4.52 -12.52
C ALA A 62 -0.48 -5.70 -13.06
N HIS A 63 0.45 -5.46 -13.99
CA HIS A 63 1.30 -6.54 -14.53
C HIS A 63 2.29 -7.10 -13.51
N VAL A 64 2.86 -6.25 -12.66
CA VAL A 64 3.72 -6.68 -11.55
C VAL A 64 2.90 -7.44 -10.51
N VAL A 65 1.70 -6.95 -10.16
CA VAL A 65 0.79 -7.61 -9.24
C VAL A 65 0.45 -9.01 -9.74
N GLN A 66 0.07 -9.15 -11.02
CA GLN A 66 -0.24 -10.45 -11.62
C GLN A 66 0.94 -11.42 -11.54
N HIS A 67 2.16 -10.96 -11.86
CA HIS A 67 3.36 -11.78 -11.75
C HIS A 67 3.60 -12.23 -10.30
N LEU A 68 3.60 -11.29 -9.35
CA LEU A 68 3.84 -11.58 -7.93
C LEU A 68 2.78 -12.52 -7.34
N LEU A 69 1.51 -12.40 -7.72
CA LEU A 69 0.44 -13.32 -7.29
C LEU A 69 0.59 -14.74 -7.86
N SER A 70 1.35 -14.92 -8.94
CA SER A 70 1.67 -16.26 -9.47
C SER A 70 2.93 -16.87 -8.83
N THR A 71 3.64 -16.11 -7.98
CA THR A 71 4.81 -16.58 -7.26
C THR A 71 4.40 -17.24 -5.94
N GLU A 72 4.62 -18.55 -5.81
CA GLU A 72 4.16 -19.38 -4.67
C GLU A 72 4.53 -18.83 -3.28
N ARG A 73 5.70 -18.18 -3.15
CA ARG A 73 6.19 -17.63 -1.88
C ARG A 73 5.50 -16.32 -1.46
N VAL A 74 4.76 -15.68 -2.36
CA VAL A 74 4.13 -14.37 -2.11
C VAL A 74 2.73 -14.59 -1.54
N ASP A 75 2.56 -14.27 -0.25
CA ASP A 75 1.25 -14.25 0.40
C ASP A 75 0.57 -12.87 0.19
N PRO A 76 -0.59 -12.79 -0.49
CA PRO A 76 -1.30 -11.53 -0.74
C PRO A 76 -1.95 -10.92 0.50
N LEU A 77 -1.92 -11.61 1.64
CA LEU A 77 -2.54 -11.17 2.90
C LEU A 77 -1.55 -10.50 3.85
N VAL A 78 -0.25 -10.61 3.59
CA VAL A 78 0.79 -9.98 4.39
C VAL A 78 0.69 -8.46 4.23
N GLY A 79 0.28 -7.80 5.32
CA GLY A 79 0.17 -6.36 5.39
C GLY A 79 1.45 -5.68 5.89
N ASP A 80 1.45 -4.36 5.78
CA ASP A 80 2.48 -3.50 6.34
C ASP A 80 2.37 -3.39 7.87
N TRP A 81 3.26 -2.62 8.47
CA TRP A 81 3.30 -2.42 9.92
C TRP A 81 2.08 -1.71 10.53
N CYS A 82 1.29 -1.03 9.70
CA CYS A 82 0.02 -0.42 10.11
C CYS A 82 -1.15 -1.39 9.97
N GLY A 83 -0.91 -2.63 9.51
CA GLY A 83 -1.94 -3.61 9.22
C GLY A 83 -2.62 -3.40 7.86
N SER A 84 -2.11 -2.48 7.03
CA SER A 84 -2.64 -2.24 5.69
C SER A 84 -2.24 -3.40 4.77
N THR A 85 -3.22 -4.03 4.13
CA THR A 85 -2.97 -5.13 3.17
C THR A 85 -2.69 -4.59 1.77
N PRO A 86 -2.07 -5.38 0.86
CA PRO A 86 -1.95 -5.00 -0.55
C PRO A 86 -3.30 -4.65 -1.19
N ARG A 87 -4.35 -5.41 -0.88
CA ARG A 87 -5.72 -5.14 -1.34
C ARG A 87 -6.25 -3.81 -0.82
N PHE A 88 -6.03 -3.52 0.46
CA PHE A 88 -6.41 -2.23 1.01
C PHE A 88 -5.70 -1.07 0.31
N ALA A 89 -4.38 -1.16 0.08
CA ALA A 89 -3.62 -0.13 -0.59
C ALA A 89 -4.14 0.15 -2.01
N ALA A 90 -4.46 -0.90 -2.79
CA ALA A 90 -5.05 -0.76 -4.12
C ALA A 90 -6.44 -0.12 -4.10
N VAL A 91 -7.28 -0.48 -3.12
CA VAL A 91 -8.63 0.07 -2.98
C VAL A 91 -8.59 1.53 -2.54
N ALA A 92 -7.82 1.85 -1.50
CA ALA A 92 -7.70 3.20 -0.98
C ALA A 92 -7.21 4.19 -2.06
N ASN A 93 -6.38 3.71 -2.98
CA ASN A 93 -5.84 4.49 -4.10
C ASN A 93 -6.62 4.34 -5.41
N GLY A 94 -7.72 3.59 -5.43
CA GLY A 94 -8.64 3.55 -6.57
C GLY A 94 -8.12 2.77 -7.79
N HIS A 95 -7.20 1.82 -7.62
CA HIS A 95 -6.60 1.07 -8.73
C HIS A 95 -7.45 -0.11 -9.20
N PHE A 96 -8.49 0.16 -10.01
CA PHE A 96 -9.48 -0.82 -10.47
C PHE A 96 -8.91 -2.18 -10.94
N HIS A 97 -8.00 -2.17 -11.93
CA HIS A 97 -7.45 -3.42 -12.50
C HIS A 97 -6.65 -4.24 -11.49
N VAL A 98 -5.98 -3.58 -10.53
CA VAL A 98 -5.29 -4.28 -9.44
C VAL A 98 -6.31 -4.90 -8.48
N VAL A 99 -7.37 -4.17 -8.13
CA VAL A 99 -8.42 -4.69 -7.25
C VAL A 99 -9.11 -5.90 -7.89
N GLU A 100 -9.37 -5.86 -9.19
CA GLU A 100 -9.93 -6.98 -9.95
C GLU A 100 -9.05 -8.24 -9.83
N LEU A 101 -7.73 -8.10 -10.04
CA LEU A 101 -6.78 -9.20 -9.87
C LEU A 101 -6.81 -9.77 -8.44
N LEU A 102 -6.79 -8.91 -7.42
CA LEU A 102 -6.75 -9.33 -6.01
C LEU A 102 -8.06 -9.99 -5.53
N VAL A 103 -9.20 -9.57 -6.08
CA VAL A 103 -10.49 -10.20 -5.76
C VAL A 103 -10.61 -11.56 -6.43
N ALA A 104 -10.06 -11.74 -7.65
CA ALA A 104 -10.03 -13.02 -8.34
C ALA A 104 -9.12 -14.06 -7.64
N HIS A 105 -8.00 -13.64 -7.06
CA HIS A 105 -7.01 -14.51 -6.39
C HIS A 105 -7.40 -15.01 -4.98
N HIS A 106 -8.70 -15.11 -4.67
CA HIS A 106 -9.24 -15.70 -3.44
C HIS A 106 -8.72 -15.02 -2.15
N THR A 107 -9.07 -13.74 -1.98
CA THR A 107 -8.74 -13.00 -0.75
C THR A 107 -9.85 -13.10 0.29
N PRO A 108 -9.53 -13.07 1.60
CA PRO A 108 -10.48 -13.26 2.71
C PRO A 108 -11.57 -12.20 2.71
N SER A 109 -12.58 -12.42 3.56
CA SER A 109 -13.77 -11.58 3.73
C SER A 109 -13.51 -10.08 3.49
N LEU A 110 -14.38 -9.45 2.71
CA LEU A 110 -14.39 -8.00 2.46
C LEU A 110 -14.90 -7.20 3.68
N ASN A 111 -15.29 -7.87 4.77
CA ASN A 111 -15.89 -7.25 5.95
C ASN A 111 -14.86 -6.68 6.94
N HIS A 112 -13.55 -6.82 6.66
CA HIS A 112 -12.53 -6.22 7.50
C HIS A 112 -12.53 -4.68 7.37
N THR A 113 -12.39 -4.00 8.50
CA THR A 113 -12.33 -2.54 8.55
C THR A 113 -10.89 -2.06 8.72
N TYR A 114 -10.55 -0.98 8.02
CA TYR A 114 -9.27 -0.29 8.12
C TYR A 114 -9.53 1.09 8.72
N PHE A 115 -8.90 1.40 9.85
CA PHE A 115 -9.08 2.67 10.57
C PHE A 115 -10.56 3.01 10.84
N ASP A 116 -11.31 2.04 11.36
CA ASP A 116 -12.75 2.13 11.64
C ASP A 116 -13.63 2.39 10.40
N ARG A 117 -13.14 2.05 9.21
CA ARG A 117 -13.86 2.21 7.94
C ARG A 117 -13.82 0.95 7.09
N SER A 118 -14.93 0.64 6.43
CA SER A 118 -15.03 -0.48 5.49
C SER A 118 -14.23 -0.22 4.22
N LEU A 119 -13.83 -1.30 3.56
CA LEU A 119 -13.11 -1.23 2.28
C LEU A 119 -13.91 -0.47 1.20
N ILE A 120 -15.25 -0.57 1.23
CA ILE A 120 -16.15 0.17 0.33
C ILE A 120 -16.09 1.68 0.60
N TRP A 121 -16.03 2.12 1.87
CA TRP A 121 -15.87 3.52 2.21
C TRP A 121 -14.56 4.08 1.63
N TRP A 122 -13.46 3.33 1.75
CA TRP A 122 -12.17 3.70 1.16
C TRP A 122 -12.20 3.76 -0.37
N ALA A 123 -12.92 2.83 -1.02
CA ALA A 123 -13.11 2.87 -2.48
C ALA A 123 -13.83 4.15 -2.93
N ARG A 124 -14.89 4.56 -2.22
CA ARG A 124 -15.59 5.83 -2.50
C ARG A 124 -14.69 7.04 -2.29
N ARG A 125 -13.88 7.01 -1.22
CA ARG A 125 -12.90 8.07 -0.90
C ARG A 125 -11.84 8.24 -1.99
N SER A 126 -11.43 7.17 -2.68
CA SER A 126 -10.51 7.27 -3.81
C SER A 126 -11.07 8.07 -5.00
N GLY A 127 -12.40 8.25 -5.05
CA GLY A 127 -13.11 8.83 -6.19
C GLY A 127 -13.38 7.85 -7.33
N ASN A 128 -12.79 6.64 -7.31
CA ASN A 128 -13.05 5.62 -8.32
C ASN A 128 -14.25 4.75 -7.93
N LEU A 129 -15.45 5.18 -8.36
CA LEU A 129 -16.70 4.46 -8.07
C LEU A 129 -16.74 3.04 -8.67
N ASN A 130 -15.96 2.75 -9.71
CA ASN A 130 -15.89 1.39 -10.26
C ASN A 130 -15.24 0.42 -9.29
N VAL A 131 -14.31 0.87 -8.45
CA VAL A 131 -13.74 0.03 -7.37
C VAL A 131 -14.81 -0.28 -6.34
N ALA A 132 -15.61 0.71 -5.92
CA ALA A 132 -16.70 0.50 -4.98
C ALA A 132 -17.74 -0.49 -5.54
N GLN A 133 -18.10 -0.33 -6.82
CA GLN A 133 -19.02 -1.22 -7.50
C GLN A 133 -18.47 -2.65 -7.60
N LEU A 134 -17.20 -2.81 -7.94
CA LEU A 134 -16.54 -4.11 -7.98
C LEU A 134 -16.59 -4.80 -6.61
N LEU A 135 -16.25 -4.09 -5.54
CA LEU A 135 -16.33 -4.63 -4.18
C LEU A 135 -17.75 -5.03 -3.78
N LEU A 136 -18.76 -4.24 -4.15
CA LEU A 136 -20.18 -4.56 -3.91
C LEU A 136 -20.64 -5.81 -4.67
N CYS A 137 -20.16 -6.01 -5.90
CA CYS A 137 -20.47 -7.21 -6.69
C CYS A 137 -19.87 -8.49 -6.08
N HIS A 138 -18.77 -8.36 -5.33
CA HIS A 138 -18.08 -9.49 -4.69
C HIS A 138 -18.35 -9.60 -3.17
N ALA A 139 -19.03 -8.62 -2.57
CA ALA A 139 -19.46 -8.69 -1.19
C ALA A 139 -20.65 -9.64 -1.07
N ASP A 140 -20.62 -10.53 -0.06
CA ASP A 140 -21.80 -11.31 0.29
C ASP A 140 -22.96 -10.35 0.61
N GLN A 141 -24.19 -10.71 0.22
CA GLN A 141 -25.40 -9.89 0.46
C GLN A 141 -25.70 -9.62 1.96
N SER A 142 -24.87 -10.12 2.88
CA SER A 142 -24.88 -9.83 4.32
C SER A 142 -23.95 -8.67 4.73
N SER A 143 -23.13 -8.13 3.81
CA SER A 143 -22.21 -7.02 4.06
C SER A 143 -22.95 -5.68 4.15
N ASN A 144 -23.70 -5.51 5.23
CA ASN A 144 -24.20 -4.21 5.66
C ASN A 144 -23.04 -3.44 6.32
N SER A 145 -22.10 -2.94 5.51
CA SER A 145 -21.13 -1.97 6.02
C SER A 145 -21.87 -0.67 6.33
N VAL A 146 -22.22 -0.51 7.62
CA VAL A 146 -22.98 0.61 8.18
C VAL A 146 -22.35 1.99 7.90
N ASP A 147 -21.09 2.00 7.49
CA ASP A 147 -20.32 3.20 7.22
C ASP A 147 -20.18 3.54 5.73
N SER A 148 -20.58 2.67 4.80
CA SER A 148 -20.42 2.89 3.35
C SER A 148 -21.11 4.14 2.83
N ASP A 149 -22.15 4.62 3.53
CA ASP A 149 -22.89 5.85 3.23
C ASP A 149 -22.39 7.09 3.99
N ILE A 150 -21.40 6.93 4.88
CA ILE A 150 -20.78 8.09 5.55
C ILE A 150 -20.03 8.91 4.49
N PRO A 151 -20.36 10.20 4.33
CA PRO A 151 -19.67 11.07 3.38
C PRO A 151 -18.16 11.06 3.59
N CYS A 152 -17.40 11.09 2.50
CA CYS A 152 -15.96 11.20 2.50
C CYS A 152 -15.52 12.23 1.46
N ASP A 153 -14.52 13.03 1.82
CA ASP A 153 -13.85 13.88 0.83
C ASP A 153 -13.06 12.98 -0.12
N VAL A 154 -13.20 13.22 -1.42
CA VAL A 154 -12.45 12.48 -2.43
C VAL A 154 -10.99 12.90 -2.38
N VAL A 155 -10.10 11.92 -2.29
CA VAL A 155 -8.65 12.10 -2.38
C VAL A 155 -8.16 11.23 -3.52
N SER A 156 -7.85 11.86 -4.66
CA SER A 156 -7.32 11.16 -5.82
C SER A 156 -5.86 10.78 -5.60
N PHE A 157 -5.47 9.61 -6.11
CA PHE A 157 -4.08 9.17 -6.13
C PHE A 157 -3.19 10.23 -6.78
N ASP A 158 -2.10 10.57 -6.08
CA ASP A 158 -1.06 11.46 -6.60
C ASP A 158 0.32 10.89 -6.25
N PRO A 159 1.11 10.43 -7.24
CA PRO A 159 2.39 9.80 -6.99
C PRO A 159 3.50 10.77 -6.56
N ILE A 160 3.30 12.10 -6.73
CA ILE A 160 4.32 13.10 -6.35
C ILE A 160 4.09 13.73 -4.97
N SER A 161 2.88 13.60 -4.43
CA SER A 161 2.54 14.08 -3.09
C SER A 161 3.30 13.34 -1.99
N ILE A 162 3.28 13.88 -0.78
CA ILE A 162 3.61 13.14 0.45
C ILE A 162 2.47 12.19 0.76
N TRP A 163 2.75 11.07 1.43
CA TRP A 163 1.73 10.06 1.73
C TRP A 163 1.65 9.77 3.21
N CYS A 164 0.45 9.47 3.67
CA CYS A 164 0.25 8.88 4.98
C CYS A 164 0.61 7.40 4.92
N ASP A 165 1.59 6.99 5.70
CA ASP A 165 2.05 5.62 5.76
C ASP A 165 1.07 4.66 6.41
N ALA A 166 0.09 5.19 7.15
CA ALA A 166 -0.97 4.40 7.78
C ALA A 166 -2.13 4.15 6.81
N CYS A 167 -2.81 5.21 6.36
CA CYS A 167 -3.99 5.07 5.50
C CYS A 167 -3.65 4.94 4.01
N THR A 168 -2.37 5.02 3.64
CA THR A 168 -1.87 4.89 2.26
C THR A 168 -2.41 5.94 1.28
N LEU A 169 -2.95 7.06 1.77
CA LEU A 169 -3.42 8.17 0.92
C LEU A 169 -2.36 9.26 0.81
N CYS A 170 -2.36 9.97 -0.31
CA CYS A 170 -1.62 11.20 -0.46
C CYS A 170 -2.13 12.30 0.51
N ILE A 171 -1.23 13.21 0.85
CA ILE A 171 -1.42 14.40 1.68
C ILE A 171 -1.04 15.59 0.78
N PRO A 172 -1.94 16.02 -0.12
CA PRO A 172 -1.60 17.02 -1.13
C PRO A 172 -1.32 18.39 -0.49
N ASP A 173 -2.22 18.85 0.38
CA ASP A 173 -2.10 20.18 1.00
C ASP A 173 -2.43 20.08 2.50
N GLY A 174 -1.41 20.11 3.36
CA GLY A 174 -1.66 20.14 4.80
C GLY A 174 -0.47 19.85 5.70
N SER A 175 -0.75 19.89 7.00
CA SER A 175 0.16 19.35 7.99
C SER A 175 0.19 17.83 7.92
N TYR A 176 1.38 17.29 8.17
CA TYR A 176 1.60 15.88 8.40
C TYR A 176 2.58 15.69 9.55
N HIS A 177 2.57 14.51 10.14
CA HIS A 177 3.38 14.16 11.29
C HIS A 177 4.42 13.12 10.91
N SER A 178 5.70 13.47 11.07
CA SER A 178 6.82 12.59 10.78
C SER A 178 7.58 12.20 12.03
N CYS A 179 8.18 11.02 12.07
CA CYS A 179 9.07 10.64 13.18
C CYS A 179 10.40 11.41 13.09
N LYS A 180 10.80 12.10 14.18
CA LYS A 180 12.05 12.89 14.21
C LYS A 180 13.33 12.06 14.07
N GLU A 181 13.26 10.79 14.44
CA GLU A 181 14.44 9.93 14.57
C GLU A 181 14.55 8.89 13.46
N CYS A 182 13.42 8.35 13.00
CA CYS A 182 13.41 7.36 11.92
C CYS A 182 13.30 8.01 10.54
N ASP A 183 12.61 9.14 10.40
CA ASP A 183 12.34 9.82 9.11
C ASP A 183 11.73 8.94 8.00
N PHE A 184 11.26 7.72 8.30
CA PHE A 184 10.61 6.80 7.36
C PHE A 184 9.09 6.65 7.58
N ILE A 185 8.50 7.39 8.52
CA ILE A 185 7.06 7.35 8.77
C ILE A 185 6.47 8.75 8.76
N ASP A 186 5.52 8.96 7.84
CA ASP A 186 4.72 10.15 7.65
C ASP A 186 3.24 9.82 7.88
N LEU A 187 2.54 10.63 8.66
CA LEU A 187 1.14 10.41 9.01
C LEU A 187 0.32 11.66 8.72
N CYS A 188 -0.84 11.50 8.09
CA CYS A 188 -1.81 12.59 8.04
C CYS A 188 -2.36 12.89 9.45
N ASP A 189 -2.90 14.09 9.62
CA ASP A 189 -3.49 14.53 10.90
C ASP A 189 -4.53 13.55 11.45
N HIS A 190 -5.32 12.93 10.57
CA HIS A 190 -6.33 11.94 10.98
C HIS A 190 -5.70 10.71 11.65
N CYS A 191 -4.74 10.06 10.98
CA CYS A 191 -4.07 8.88 11.51
C CYS A 191 -3.23 9.21 12.75
N PHE A 192 -2.61 10.39 12.80
CA PHE A 192 -1.92 10.86 13.98
C PHE A 192 -2.86 11.04 15.19
N HIS A 193 -4.01 11.69 15.03
CA HIS A 193 -4.96 11.87 16.14
C HIS A 193 -5.65 10.56 16.57
N LYS A 194 -5.72 9.56 15.68
CA LYS A 194 -6.14 8.19 16.01
C LYS A 194 -5.11 7.40 16.83
N GLY A 195 -3.93 7.97 17.09
CA GLY A 195 -2.91 7.37 17.93
C GLY A 195 -1.84 6.58 17.19
N VAL A 196 -1.82 6.59 15.85
CA VAL A 196 -0.73 5.96 15.08
C VAL A 196 0.58 6.70 15.36
N ARG A 197 1.63 5.96 15.67
CA ARG A 197 2.96 6.49 16.01
C ARG A 197 4.04 5.62 15.37
N CYS A 198 5.28 6.10 15.43
CA CYS A 198 6.43 5.27 15.09
C CYS A 198 6.44 3.99 15.93
N GLN A 199 6.83 2.85 15.33
CA GLN A 199 6.93 1.58 16.06
C GLN A 199 7.97 1.60 17.18
N LYS A 200 9.03 2.44 17.05
CA LYS A 200 10.06 2.54 18.08
C LYS A 200 9.51 3.35 19.27
N PRO A 201 9.39 2.75 20.47
CA PRO A 201 8.84 3.43 21.63
C PRO A 201 9.66 4.67 22.00
N GLY A 202 8.97 5.75 22.37
CA GLY A 202 9.61 6.99 22.82
C GLY A 202 10.06 7.93 21.70
N HIS A 203 10.03 7.51 20.43
CA HIS A 203 10.37 8.38 19.32
C HIS A 203 9.33 9.51 19.16
N PRO A 204 9.73 10.80 19.20
CA PRO A 204 8.79 11.90 19.09
C PRO A 204 8.38 12.13 17.64
N MET A 205 7.09 12.46 17.45
CA MET A 205 6.56 12.90 16.16
C MET A 205 6.68 14.43 16.05
N GLN A 206 6.90 14.93 14.83
CA GLN A 206 6.96 16.35 14.51
C GLN A 206 5.98 16.71 13.41
N SER A 207 5.30 17.84 13.56
CA SER A 207 4.46 18.40 12.50
C SER A 207 5.36 19.05 11.44
N LYS A 208 5.11 18.72 10.18
CA LYS A 208 5.71 19.29 8.96
C LYS A 208 4.56 19.74 8.04
N MET A 209 4.88 20.54 7.03
CA MET A 209 3.93 20.98 6.00
C MET A 209 4.31 20.34 4.67
N SER A 210 3.33 19.81 3.93
CA SER A 210 3.53 19.43 2.53
C SER A 210 3.89 20.69 1.72
N LYS A 211 4.78 20.52 0.73
CA LYS A 211 5.25 21.60 -0.14
C LYS A 211 4.50 21.58 -1.45
#